data_AF-A0AAD4XGP1-F1
#
_entry.id   AF-A0AAD4XGP1-F1
#
_cell.length_a   1.000
_cell.length_b   1.000
_cell.length_c   1.000
_cell.angle_alpha   90.00
_cell.angle_beta   90.00
_cell.angle_gamma   90.00
#
_symmetry.space_group_name_H-M   'P 1'
#
loop_
_entity.id
_entity.type
_entity.pdbx_description
1 polymer ?
#
loop_
_entity_poly.entity_id
_entity_poly.type
_entity_poly.pdbx_seq_one_letter_code
_entity_poly.pdbx_strand_id
1 'polypeptide(L)'
;MRPSMYPKNIKLNNLGTLQLTQTWHKYGSCPQGTIPIKRNRKDYRSTLLRKHHRLRFSHYKTPNTSQPNDIRDGHEHAVIKVDGNFLGAQTRINLWNPVVEVPVEISVSQIWVGTAEGDDANIIEAGWLVSQHLYGDYQTRFFILWTTDNYKSGCFDLRCDGFVHISSDVALGCNFTDMSTFKGDQKDASFGIHKDQNSGNWWVILQGIPIGYYPSSLFTKLSKKATRIDFGGEIFNTRSKGRHTITQMGSGHFPSEGGFGISSFFNHVQVIDENNEAKDPEDVKPIISNPNCYDLKIDNEHANGYSFYYGGPGYNENCQ
;
A
#
# COMPACT_ATOMS: atom_id res chain seq x y z
N MET A 1 0.12 25.24 -5.94
CA MET A 1 -0.09 25.70 -4.55
C MET A 1 0.05 24.50 -3.62
N ARG A 2 0.72 24.64 -2.47
CA ARG A 2 0.75 23.56 -1.46
C ARG A 2 -0.69 23.35 -0.95
N PRO A 3 -1.16 22.10 -0.80
CA PRO A 3 -2.50 21.86 -0.30
C PRO A 3 -2.63 22.29 1.18
N SER A 4 -3.84 22.54 1.66
CA SER A 4 -4.06 23.25 2.95
C SER A 4 -5.26 22.76 3.76
N MET A 5 -6.19 22.07 3.12
CA MET A 5 -7.41 21.57 3.73
C MET A 5 -7.27 20.09 4.06
N TYR A 6 -7.82 19.70 5.20
CA TYR A 6 -7.85 18.33 5.68
C TYR A 6 -9.31 17.85 5.82
N PRO A 7 -9.57 16.53 5.70
CA PRO A 7 -10.88 15.95 5.93
C PRO A 7 -11.42 16.19 7.33
N LYS A 8 -12.73 16.32 7.44
CA LYS A 8 -13.45 16.37 8.73
C LYS A 8 -13.67 14.94 9.26
N ASN A 9 -13.89 14.82 10.57
CA ASN A 9 -14.20 13.56 11.25
C ASN A 9 -13.15 12.45 11.03
N ILE A 10 -11.91 12.83 10.70
CA ILE A 10 -10.76 11.94 10.88
C ILE A 10 -10.78 11.54 12.35
N LYS A 11 -10.88 10.24 12.63
CA LYS A 11 -10.78 9.73 13.99
C LYS A 11 -9.41 10.18 14.53
N LEU A 12 -9.38 11.19 15.42
CA LEU A 12 -8.14 11.84 15.91
C LEU A 12 -7.17 10.86 16.60
N ASN A 13 -7.65 9.66 16.95
CA ASN A 13 -6.87 8.55 17.49
C ASN A 13 -6.34 7.58 16.41
N ASN A 14 -6.44 7.93 15.12
CA ASN A 14 -5.88 7.15 14.02
C ASN A 14 -4.36 7.28 13.91
N LEU A 15 -3.65 7.75 14.95
CA LEU A 15 -2.21 7.55 14.99
C LEU A 15 -1.95 6.09 15.36
N GLY A 16 -1.15 5.43 14.54
CA GLY A 16 -0.73 4.06 14.77
C GLY A 16 0.20 3.90 15.96
N THR A 17 0.36 2.67 16.45
CA THR A 17 1.21 2.38 17.61
C THR A 17 2.71 2.57 17.35
N LEU A 18 3.12 2.63 16.08
CA LEU A 18 4.51 2.85 15.69
C LEU A 18 4.99 4.25 16.09
N GLN A 19 6.09 4.30 16.84
CA GLN A 19 6.91 5.51 16.93
C GLN A 19 7.64 5.69 15.60
N LEU A 20 7.15 6.59 14.74
CA LEU A 20 7.63 6.71 13.36
C LEU A 20 9.11 7.07 13.33
N THR A 21 9.93 6.05 13.14
CA THR A 21 11.37 6.18 13.09
C THR A 21 11.92 5.36 11.93
N GLN A 22 12.78 6.00 11.14
CA GLN A 22 13.49 5.37 10.05
C GLN A 22 14.97 5.27 10.41
N THR A 23 15.68 4.31 9.83
CA THR A 23 17.10 4.06 10.15
C THR A 23 17.97 5.30 10.03
N TRP A 24 17.66 6.21 9.09
CA TRP A 24 18.45 7.41 8.87
C TRP A 24 18.37 8.43 10.02
N HIS A 25 17.30 8.40 10.84
CA HIS A 25 17.18 9.26 12.04
C HIS A 25 18.29 9.01 13.05
N LYS A 26 18.90 7.82 13.05
CA LYS A 26 20.07 7.50 13.90
C LYS A 26 21.32 8.31 13.52
N TYR A 27 21.36 8.86 12.31
CA TYR A 27 22.51 9.57 11.75
C TYR A 27 22.28 11.08 11.67
N GLY A 28 21.12 11.59 12.09
CA GLY A 28 20.83 13.02 12.15
C GLY A 28 19.39 13.37 11.76
N SER A 29 19.15 14.67 11.61
CA SER A 29 17.87 15.26 11.18
C SER A 29 18.03 16.01 9.85
N CYS A 30 16.93 16.15 9.11
CA CYS A 30 16.93 16.93 7.88
C CYS A 30 16.75 18.44 8.20
N PRO A 31 17.57 19.35 7.66
CA PRO A 31 17.41 20.78 7.86
C PRO A 31 16.04 21.31 7.40
N GLN A 32 15.54 22.33 8.10
CA GLN A 32 14.28 22.99 7.72
C GLN A 32 14.34 23.51 6.28
N GLY A 33 13.28 23.24 5.51
CA GLY A 33 13.21 23.61 4.09
C GLY A 33 13.90 22.63 3.14
N THR A 34 14.42 21.52 3.64
CA THR A 34 14.99 20.43 2.83
C THR A 34 14.26 19.11 3.08
N ILE A 35 14.41 18.16 2.15
CA ILE A 35 13.82 16.84 2.24
C ILE A 35 14.90 15.76 2.32
N PRO A 36 14.71 14.68 3.10
CA PRO A 36 15.63 13.56 3.11
C PRO A 36 15.43 12.75 1.82
N ILE A 37 16.53 12.47 1.12
CA ILE A 37 16.52 11.71 -0.13
C ILE A 37 17.44 10.50 0.04
N LYS A 38 16.89 9.30 -0.15
CA LYS A 38 17.68 8.07 -0.20
C LYS A 38 18.58 8.11 -1.43
N ARG A 39 19.89 8.12 -1.22
CA ARG A 39 20.86 8.00 -2.31
C ARG A 39 20.90 6.54 -2.78
N ASN A 40 20.66 6.32 -4.07
CA ASN A 40 20.97 5.04 -4.70
C ASN A 40 22.50 4.89 -4.73
N ARG A 41 23.05 3.86 -4.07
CA ARG A 41 24.48 3.53 -4.22
C ARG A 41 24.74 3.28 -5.70
N LYS A 42 25.82 3.85 -6.24
CA LYS A 42 26.22 3.74 -7.65
C LYS A 42 26.60 2.32 -8.11
N ASP A 43 26.49 1.31 -7.26
CA ASP A 43 26.88 -0.05 -7.60
C ASP A 43 25.69 -0.98 -7.81
N TYR A 44 25.73 -1.62 -8.98
CA TYR A 44 24.85 -2.63 -9.55
C TYR A 44 23.55 -2.17 -10.23
N ARG A 45 23.63 -2.12 -11.58
CA ARG A 45 22.56 -2.35 -12.57
C ARG A 45 21.70 -1.19 -13.08
N SER A 46 22.18 0.06 -13.08
CA SER A 46 21.49 1.11 -13.86
C SER A 46 21.41 0.83 -15.38
N THR A 47 22.27 -0.04 -15.92
CA THR A 47 22.24 -0.47 -17.33
C THR A 47 21.29 -1.63 -17.63
N LEU A 48 20.94 -2.46 -16.64
CA LEU A 48 19.96 -3.55 -16.77
C LEU A 48 18.52 -3.09 -16.46
N LEU A 49 18.37 -2.07 -15.61
CA LEU A 49 17.08 -1.45 -15.28
C LEU A 49 16.39 -0.75 -16.47
N ARG A 50 17.13 -0.46 -17.55
CA ARG A 50 16.56 0.18 -18.75
C ARG A 50 15.99 -0.78 -19.79
N LYS A 51 16.35 -2.07 -19.77
CA LYS A 51 16.04 -2.96 -20.92
C LYS A 51 15.49 -4.35 -20.61
N HIS A 52 15.54 -4.85 -19.37
CA HIS A 52 15.01 -6.19 -19.09
C HIS A 52 14.13 -6.19 -17.84
N HIS A 53 12.85 -6.47 -18.08
CA HIS A 53 11.76 -6.60 -17.12
C HIS A 53 11.57 -5.33 -16.28
N ARG A 54 10.77 -4.39 -16.83
CA ARG A 54 9.87 -3.60 -15.98
C ARG A 54 9.26 -4.61 -15.01
N LEU A 55 9.34 -4.38 -13.69
CA LEU A 55 8.39 -5.03 -12.78
C LEU A 55 7.07 -4.94 -13.52
N ARG A 56 6.45 -6.09 -13.84
CA ARG A 56 5.19 -6.07 -14.57
C ARG A 56 4.25 -5.33 -13.65
N PHE A 57 4.10 -4.05 -13.95
CA PHE A 57 3.33 -3.17 -13.13
C PHE A 57 1.93 -3.77 -13.16
N SER A 58 1.42 -4.07 -11.97
CA SER A 58 0.18 -4.81 -11.77
C SER A 58 -0.88 -4.23 -12.68
N HIS A 59 -1.30 -4.94 -13.73
CA HIS A 59 -2.60 -4.64 -14.30
C HIS A 59 -3.59 -5.11 -13.26
N TYR A 60 -3.97 -4.23 -12.33
CA TYR A 60 -5.08 -4.49 -11.44
C TYR A 60 -6.31 -4.68 -12.33
N LYS A 61 -6.58 -5.94 -12.67
CA LYS A 61 -7.85 -6.40 -13.23
C LYS A 61 -8.54 -7.09 -12.07
N THR A 62 -9.73 -6.63 -11.71
CA THR A 62 -10.57 -7.40 -10.81
C THR A 62 -10.63 -8.84 -11.34
N PRO A 63 -10.26 -9.84 -10.54
CA PRO A 63 -10.49 -11.23 -10.93
C PRO A 63 -12.00 -11.36 -11.17
N ASN A 64 -12.38 -11.73 -12.39
CA ASN A 64 -13.75 -12.15 -12.62
C ASN A 64 -14.01 -13.34 -11.70
N THR A 65 -14.92 -13.17 -10.75
CA THR A 65 -15.34 -14.18 -9.74
C THR A 65 -15.87 -15.48 -10.37
N SER A 66 -16.01 -15.53 -11.69
CA SER A 66 -16.42 -16.69 -12.47
C SER A 66 -15.26 -17.57 -12.97
N GLN A 67 -13.98 -17.19 -12.81
CA GLN A 67 -12.84 -18.06 -13.20
C GLN A 67 -11.67 -18.01 -12.20
N PRO A 68 -11.49 -19.07 -11.37
CA PRO A 68 -10.39 -19.19 -10.40
C PRO A 68 -8.96 -19.24 -10.99
N ASN A 69 -8.82 -19.30 -12.33
CA ASN A 69 -7.56 -19.60 -13.01
C ASN A 69 -6.94 -18.43 -13.80
N ASP A 70 -7.47 -17.21 -13.69
CA ASP A 70 -6.93 -16.06 -14.46
C ASP A 70 -5.77 -15.32 -13.73
N ILE A 71 -4.92 -16.04 -13.00
CA ILE A 71 -3.67 -15.52 -12.40
C ILE A 71 -2.60 -15.40 -13.50
N ARG A 72 -2.88 -14.63 -14.57
CA ARG A 72 -1.99 -14.53 -15.74
C ARG A 72 -0.80 -13.60 -15.56
N ASP A 73 -0.83 -12.73 -14.55
CA ASP A 73 0.22 -11.75 -14.31
C ASP A 73 1.04 -12.00 -13.04
N GLY A 74 0.81 -13.12 -12.34
CA GLY A 74 1.57 -13.48 -11.13
C GLY A 74 1.22 -12.68 -9.87
N HIS A 75 0.42 -11.62 -9.97
CA HIS A 75 -0.05 -10.86 -8.81
C HIS A 75 -1.25 -11.54 -8.16
N GLU A 76 -1.21 -11.69 -6.83
CA GLU A 76 -2.29 -12.27 -6.03
C GLU A 76 -2.68 -11.31 -4.90
N HIS A 77 -3.98 -11.20 -4.65
CA HIS A 77 -4.56 -10.17 -3.79
C HIS A 77 -5.43 -10.78 -2.70
N ALA A 78 -5.46 -10.14 -1.54
CA ALA A 78 -6.49 -10.29 -0.52
C ALA A 78 -6.89 -8.88 -0.05
N VAL A 79 -7.95 -8.35 -0.65
CA VAL A 79 -8.34 -6.94 -0.50
C VAL A 79 -9.83 -6.79 -0.24
N ILE A 80 -10.22 -5.68 0.37
CA ILE A 80 -11.57 -5.16 0.29
C ILE A 80 -11.63 -4.04 -0.76
N LYS A 81 -12.73 -4.02 -1.52
CA LYS A 81 -13.02 -3.04 -2.55
C LYS A 81 -14.27 -2.24 -2.20
N VAL A 82 -14.24 -0.94 -2.47
CA VAL A 82 -15.39 -0.03 -2.37
C VAL A 82 -15.50 0.78 -3.66
N ASP A 83 -16.69 0.77 -4.26
CA ASP A 83 -17.04 1.58 -5.43
C ASP A 83 -17.86 2.79 -4.98
N GLY A 84 -17.67 3.96 -5.60
CA GLY A 84 -18.39 5.17 -5.19
C GLY A 84 -17.76 6.44 -5.75
N ASN A 85 -17.93 7.56 -5.06
CA ASN A 85 -17.23 8.81 -5.35
C ASN A 85 -16.48 9.25 -4.10
N PHE A 86 -15.16 9.36 -4.20
CA PHE A 86 -14.31 9.58 -3.03
C PHE A 86 -13.31 10.70 -3.27
N LEU A 87 -13.06 11.45 -2.20
CA LEU A 87 -11.97 12.39 -2.10
C LEU A 87 -10.76 11.78 -1.40
N GLY A 88 -10.79 10.51 -1.04
CA GLY A 88 -9.64 9.84 -0.45
C GLY A 88 -10.00 8.67 0.43
N ALA A 89 -9.00 8.21 1.16
CA ALA A 89 -9.06 7.08 2.06
C ALA A 89 -7.97 7.17 3.12
N GLN A 90 -8.22 6.55 4.27
CA GLN A 90 -7.22 6.38 5.32
C GLN A 90 -7.46 5.10 6.11
N THR A 91 -6.41 4.58 6.73
CA THR A 91 -6.48 3.39 7.58
C THR A 91 -5.22 3.26 8.45
N ARG A 92 -5.26 2.40 9.46
CA ARG A 92 -4.07 1.89 10.17
C ARG A 92 -3.73 0.52 9.64
N ILE A 93 -2.52 0.39 9.12
CA ILE A 93 -2.00 -0.86 8.56
C ILE A 93 -1.00 -1.46 9.53
N ASN A 94 -1.21 -2.72 9.88
CA ASN A 94 -0.29 -3.50 10.69
C ASN A 94 1.02 -3.77 9.93
N LEU A 95 2.15 -3.59 10.60
CA LEU A 95 3.49 -3.65 10.00
C LEU A 95 4.13 -5.02 10.28
N TRP A 96 4.51 -5.71 9.22
CA TRP A 96 5.22 -6.98 9.25
C TRP A 96 6.42 -6.96 8.30
N ASN A 97 7.35 -7.89 8.48
CA ASN A 97 8.45 -8.12 7.55
C ASN A 97 8.33 -9.52 6.91
N PRO A 98 7.37 -9.72 6.00
CA PRO A 98 7.10 -11.02 5.39
C PRO A 98 8.29 -11.59 4.64
N VAL A 99 8.36 -12.91 4.59
CA VAL A 99 9.32 -13.63 3.74
C VAL A 99 8.94 -13.45 2.27
N VAL A 100 9.94 -13.18 1.42
CA VAL A 100 9.82 -13.15 -0.04
C VAL A 100 10.80 -14.17 -0.61
N GLU A 101 10.33 -15.19 -1.35
CA GLU A 101 11.15 -16.34 -1.75
C GLU A 101 12.25 -15.96 -2.76
N VAL A 102 11.94 -15.09 -3.73
CA VAL A 102 12.89 -14.72 -4.78
C VAL A 102 13.01 -13.19 -4.95
N PRO A 103 14.19 -12.68 -5.38
CA PRO A 103 14.48 -11.25 -5.45
C PRO A 103 13.46 -10.36 -6.18
N VAL A 104 12.83 -10.90 -7.23
CA VAL A 104 11.89 -10.17 -8.10
C VAL A 104 10.47 -10.14 -7.54
N GLU A 105 10.17 -10.98 -6.54
CA GLU A 105 8.89 -10.98 -5.86
C GLU A 105 8.76 -9.84 -4.86
N ILE A 106 7.52 -9.55 -4.49
CA ILE A 106 7.14 -8.50 -3.56
C ILE A 106 6.06 -9.01 -2.63
N SER A 107 5.97 -8.37 -1.46
CA SER A 107 4.82 -8.44 -0.57
C SER A 107 4.47 -7.04 -0.10
N VAL A 108 3.19 -6.70 -0.15
CA VAL A 108 2.69 -5.34 -0.04
C VAL A 108 1.46 -5.31 0.87
N SER A 109 1.29 -4.21 1.59
CA SER A 109 0.04 -3.87 2.26
C SER A 109 -0.24 -2.38 2.10
N GLN A 110 -1.38 -2.03 1.51
CA GLN A 110 -1.59 -0.69 1.01
C GLN A 110 -3.05 -0.25 0.83
N ILE A 111 -3.20 1.04 0.53
CA ILE A 111 -4.40 1.69 0.04
C ILE A 111 -4.22 1.96 -1.46
N TRP A 112 -5.21 1.62 -2.27
CA TRP A 112 -5.34 2.09 -3.64
C TRP A 112 -6.44 3.15 -3.72
N VAL A 113 -6.10 4.36 -4.16
CA VAL A 113 -7.07 5.42 -4.48
C VAL A 113 -7.06 5.61 -5.99
N GLY A 114 -8.14 5.18 -6.64
CA GLY A 114 -8.14 5.11 -8.09
C GLY A 114 -9.49 5.37 -8.73
N THR A 115 -9.49 5.21 -10.05
CA THR A 115 -10.70 5.28 -10.88
C THR A 115 -11.07 3.89 -11.39
N ALA A 116 -12.31 3.76 -11.90
CA ALA A 116 -12.77 2.53 -12.53
C ALA A 116 -11.79 2.05 -13.62
N GLU A 117 -11.78 0.73 -13.81
CA GLU A 117 -10.82 0.03 -14.66
C GLU A 117 -10.84 0.49 -16.11
N GLY A 118 -9.70 0.36 -16.78
CA GLY A 118 -9.50 0.80 -18.15
C GLY A 118 -8.05 1.20 -18.39
N ASP A 119 -7.67 1.31 -19.66
CA ASP A 119 -6.30 1.64 -20.08
C ASP A 119 -5.83 3.04 -19.65
N ASP A 120 -6.76 3.90 -19.24
CA ASP A 120 -6.57 5.28 -18.78
C ASP A 120 -6.88 5.42 -17.28
N ALA A 121 -6.85 4.31 -16.53
CA ALA A 121 -7.05 4.33 -15.09
C ALA A 121 -5.94 5.13 -14.38
N ASN A 122 -6.35 6.04 -13.51
CA ASN A 122 -5.45 6.79 -12.64
C ASN A 122 -5.48 6.16 -11.24
N ILE A 123 -4.32 5.94 -10.63
CA ILE A 123 -4.20 5.28 -9.33
C ILE A 123 -3.09 5.98 -8.52
N ILE A 124 -3.34 6.15 -7.23
CA ILE A 124 -2.36 6.53 -6.21
C ILE A 124 -2.34 5.43 -5.16
N GLU A 125 -1.15 5.01 -4.78
CA GLU A 125 -0.88 3.94 -3.83
C GLU A 125 0.00 4.45 -2.70
N ALA A 126 -0.32 4.03 -1.47
CA ALA A 126 0.51 4.27 -0.30
C ALA A 126 0.33 3.14 0.71
N GLY A 127 1.45 2.70 1.28
CA GLY A 127 1.47 1.58 2.22
C GLY A 127 2.90 1.18 2.58
N TRP A 128 3.08 -0.09 2.90
CA TRP A 128 4.40 -0.68 3.05
C TRP A 128 4.65 -1.81 2.05
N LEU A 129 5.90 -2.00 1.64
CA LEU A 129 6.32 -3.16 0.85
C LEU A 129 7.65 -3.75 1.30
N VAL A 130 7.86 -5.01 0.96
CA VAL A 130 9.14 -5.71 0.94
C VAL A 130 9.51 -5.99 -0.53
N SER A 131 10.66 -5.47 -0.99
CA SER A 131 11.16 -5.76 -2.35
C SER A 131 12.68 -5.63 -2.43
N GLN A 132 13.36 -6.76 -2.61
CA GLN A 132 14.80 -6.78 -2.82
C GLN A 132 15.18 -6.18 -4.17
N HIS A 133 14.41 -6.47 -5.23
CA HIS A 133 14.65 -5.90 -6.55
C HIS A 133 14.65 -4.36 -6.53
N LEU A 134 13.73 -3.75 -5.78
CA LEU A 134 13.65 -2.29 -5.70
C LEU A 134 14.71 -1.70 -4.77
N TYR A 135 14.91 -2.25 -3.57
CA TYR A 135 15.67 -1.57 -2.53
C TYR A 135 17.00 -2.23 -2.14
N GLY A 136 17.32 -3.38 -2.71
CA GLY A 136 18.54 -4.14 -2.46
C GLY A 136 18.52 -5.00 -1.19
N ASP A 137 17.41 -5.03 -0.46
CA ASP A 137 17.21 -5.81 0.75
C ASP A 137 15.74 -6.20 0.97
N TYR A 138 15.49 -7.01 1.99
CA TYR A 138 14.16 -7.52 2.36
C TYR A 138 13.56 -6.81 3.58
N GLN A 139 13.86 -5.51 3.73
CA GLN A 139 13.29 -4.71 4.81
C GLN A 139 11.96 -4.09 4.37
N THR A 140 10.96 -4.12 5.27
CA THR A 140 9.69 -3.43 5.07
C THR A 140 9.86 -1.91 5.08
N ARG A 141 9.38 -1.27 4.02
CA ARG A 141 9.60 0.15 3.72
C ARG A 141 8.29 0.85 3.42
N PHE A 142 8.18 2.10 3.88
CA PHE A 142 7.15 3.00 3.39
C PHE A 142 7.39 3.29 1.91
N PHE A 143 6.33 3.24 1.12
CA PHE A 143 6.37 3.64 -0.28
C PHE A 143 5.13 4.38 -0.72
N ILE A 144 5.30 5.01 -1.87
CA ILE A 144 4.21 5.51 -2.70
C ILE A 144 4.41 5.01 -4.13
N LEU A 145 3.30 4.84 -4.84
CA LEU A 145 3.27 4.59 -6.28
C LEU A 145 2.13 5.40 -6.88
N TRP A 146 2.25 5.77 -8.14
CA TRP A 146 1.17 6.41 -8.88
C TRP A 146 1.22 5.99 -10.34
N THR A 147 0.09 6.08 -11.02
CA THR A 147 -0.01 5.95 -12.48
C THR A 147 -1.17 6.76 -13.02
N THR A 148 -1.08 7.16 -14.29
CA THR A 148 -2.14 7.89 -15.02
C THR A 148 -2.80 7.07 -16.14
N ASP A 149 -2.33 5.84 -16.36
CA ASP A 149 -2.66 5.05 -17.54
C ASP A 149 -2.48 3.55 -17.29
N ASN A 150 -3.03 3.08 -16.16
CA ASN A 150 -3.01 1.66 -15.76
C ASN A 150 -1.59 1.06 -15.80
N TYR A 151 -0.67 1.79 -15.18
CA TYR A 151 0.74 1.47 -15.00
C TYR A 151 1.59 1.37 -16.27
N LYS A 152 1.15 1.97 -17.37
CA LYS A 152 2.04 2.19 -18.53
C LYS A 152 3.07 3.29 -18.23
N SER A 153 2.70 4.24 -17.38
CA SER A 153 3.49 5.34 -16.83
C SER A 153 3.38 5.42 -15.31
N GLY A 154 4.24 6.24 -14.70
CA GLY A 154 4.39 6.38 -13.25
C GLY A 154 5.49 5.49 -12.68
N CYS A 155 5.77 5.66 -11.39
CA CYS A 155 6.85 4.94 -10.72
C CYS A 155 6.74 4.97 -9.19
N PHE A 156 7.52 4.11 -8.54
CA PHE A 156 7.70 4.10 -7.09
C PHE A 156 8.48 5.33 -6.60
N ASP A 157 8.09 5.84 -5.44
CA ASP A 157 8.79 6.88 -4.68
C ASP A 157 9.15 8.11 -5.54
N LEU A 158 10.42 8.52 -5.49
CA LEU A 158 10.98 9.64 -6.26
C LEU A 158 11.81 9.16 -7.46
N ARG A 159 11.50 7.98 -8.03
CA ARG A 159 12.27 7.43 -9.17
C ARG A 159 11.96 8.13 -10.50
N CYS A 160 10.91 8.92 -10.54
CA CYS A 160 10.46 9.75 -11.66
C CYS A 160 9.73 10.97 -11.09
N ASP A 161 9.59 12.00 -11.91
CA ASP A 161 8.90 13.23 -11.53
C ASP A 161 7.39 12.98 -11.40
N GLY A 162 6.76 13.59 -10.40
CA GLY A 162 5.31 13.51 -10.20
C GLY A 162 4.88 13.82 -8.77
N PHE A 163 5.69 13.41 -7.79
CA PHE A 163 5.43 13.69 -6.37
C PHE A 163 6.21 14.90 -5.86
N VAL A 164 5.53 15.81 -5.17
CA VAL A 164 6.17 16.92 -4.47
C VAL A 164 6.36 16.51 -3.00
N HIS A 165 7.56 16.03 -2.68
CA HIS A 165 7.94 15.69 -1.31
C HIS A 165 8.20 16.97 -0.49
N ILE A 166 7.65 17.05 0.72
CA ILE A 166 7.77 18.24 1.58
C ILE A 166 8.23 17.95 3.02
N SER A 167 8.18 16.69 3.45
CA SER A 167 8.52 16.33 4.82
C SER A 167 10.03 16.33 5.04
N SER A 168 10.49 16.94 6.13
CA SER A 168 11.86 16.80 6.63
C SER A 168 12.05 15.53 7.47
N ASP A 169 10.95 14.90 7.90
CA ASP A 169 10.96 13.90 8.98
C ASP A 169 10.81 12.47 8.46
N VAL A 170 10.50 12.30 7.18
CA VAL A 170 10.27 10.99 6.58
C VAL A 170 10.87 10.97 5.19
N ALA A 171 11.64 9.94 4.89
CA ALA A 171 12.16 9.65 3.56
C ALA A 171 11.35 8.55 2.89
N LEU A 172 11.04 8.72 1.60
CA LEU A 172 10.44 7.67 0.77
C LEU A 172 11.44 6.54 0.50
N GLY A 173 10.98 5.29 0.49
CA GLY A 173 11.82 4.10 0.27
C GLY A 173 12.76 3.76 1.44
N CYS A 174 12.59 4.40 2.60
CA CYS A 174 13.30 4.10 3.83
C CYS A 174 12.51 3.11 4.71
N ASN A 175 13.23 2.26 5.44
CA ASN A 175 12.64 1.17 6.21
C ASN A 175 12.08 1.69 7.53
N PHE A 176 11.02 1.04 8.00
CA PHE A 176 10.62 1.15 9.39
C PHE A 176 11.61 0.38 10.27
N THR A 177 11.72 0.76 11.54
CA THR A 177 12.68 0.14 12.47
C THR A 177 12.03 -0.86 13.42
N ASP A 178 10.73 -0.73 13.68
CA ASP A 178 9.95 -1.66 14.51
C ASP A 178 8.90 -2.37 13.66
N MET A 179 8.71 -3.67 13.92
CA MET A 179 7.74 -4.54 13.25
C MET A 179 6.93 -5.32 14.28
N SER A 180 5.79 -5.83 13.85
CA SER A 180 4.99 -6.75 14.65
C SER A 180 5.66 -8.12 14.76
N THR A 181 5.32 -8.84 15.82
CA THR A 181 5.81 -10.20 16.07
C THR A 181 4.66 -11.16 16.34
N PHE A 182 4.84 -12.43 15.97
CA PHE A 182 3.83 -13.46 16.18
C PHE A 182 3.54 -13.66 17.67
N LYS A 183 2.26 -13.50 18.05
CA LYS A 183 1.76 -13.54 19.43
C LYS A 183 2.50 -12.59 20.39
N GLY A 184 3.09 -11.53 19.86
CA GLY A 184 3.84 -10.54 20.62
C GLY A 184 3.40 -9.11 20.31
N ASP A 185 4.34 -8.18 20.43
CA ASP A 185 4.10 -6.76 20.18
C ASP A 185 3.56 -6.53 18.76
N GLN A 186 2.49 -5.74 18.66
CA GLN A 186 1.89 -5.34 17.40
C GLN A 186 2.22 -3.87 17.11
N LYS A 187 2.78 -3.62 15.94
CA LYS A 187 3.10 -2.29 15.42
C LYS A 187 2.22 -1.99 14.22
N ASP A 188 1.61 -0.82 14.21
CA ASP A 188 0.86 -0.33 13.06
C ASP A 188 1.15 1.15 12.83
N ALA A 189 0.92 1.60 11.61
CA ALA A 189 1.04 3.01 11.23
C ALA A 189 -0.21 3.43 10.45
N SER A 190 -0.61 4.69 10.57
CA SER A 190 -1.66 5.22 9.72
C SER A 190 -1.15 5.74 8.41
N PHE A 191 -1.91 5.42 7.36
CA PHE A 191 -1.67 5.83 5.99
C PHE A 191 -2.92 6.56 5.51
N GLY A 192 -2.73 7.64 4.76
CA GLY A 192 -3.83 8.42 4.23
C GLY A 192 -3.49 9.01 2.88
N ILE A 193 -4.46 8.97 1.97
CA ILE A 193 -4.42 9.66 0.68
C ILE A 193 -5.70 10.48 0.57
N HIS A 194 -5.61 11.79 0.41
CA HIS A 194 -6.81 12.63 0.28
C HIS A 194 -6.62 13.83 -0.63
N LYS A 195 -7.69 14.20 -1.32
CA LYS A 195 -7.77 15.33 -2.24
C LYS A 195 -8.07 16.59 -1.46
N ASP A 196 -7.19 17.56 -1.56
CA ASP A 196 -7.42 18.91 -1.07
C ASP A 196 -8.42 19.63 -2.00
N GLN A 197 -9.62 19.93 -1.52
CA GLN A 197 -10.66 20.58 -2.34
C GLN A 197 -10.27 22.00 -2.78
N ASN A 198 -9.32 22.66 -2.11
CA ASN A 198 -8.87 24.01 -2.46
C ASN A 198 -7.94 24.00 -3.69
N SER A 199 -6.89 23.17 -3.68
CA SER A 199 -5.89 23.11 -4.77
C SER A 199 -6.15 21.98 -5.77
N GLY A 200 -6.99 21.01 -5.42
CA GLY A 200 -7.20 19.76 -6.17
C GLY A 200 -6.08 18.73 -5.98
N ASN A 201 -5.00 19.05 -5.28
CA ASN A 201 -3.85 18.14 -5.13
C ASN A 201 -4.17 16.98 -4.18
N TRP A 202 -3.48 15.85 -4.37
CA TRP A 202 -3.64 14.66 -3.54
C TRP A 202 -2.53 14.58 -2.51
N TRP A 203 -2.87 14.80 -1.25
CA TRP A 203 -1.99 14.55 -0.11
C TRP A 203 -1.69 13.07 0.07
N VAL A 204 -0.45 12.77 0.46
CA VAL A 204 -0.06 11.52 1.11
C VAL A 204 0.37 11.82 2.54
N ILE A 205 -0.24 11.11 3.49
CA ILE A 205 0.01 11.24 4.94
C ILE A 205 0.50 9.89 5.47
N LEU A 206 1.51 9.94 6.36
CA LEU A 206 1.94 8.82 7.18
C LEU A 206 1.99 9.25 8.65
N GLN A 207 1.30 8.54 9.54
CA GLN A 207 1.24 8.86 10.98
C GLN A 207 0.87 10.33 11.26
N GLY A 208 -0.11 10.86 10.52
CA GLY A 208 -0.53 12.26 10.62
C GLY A 208 0.45 13.28 10.02
N ILE A 209 1.65 12.87 9.61
CA ILE A 209 2.65 13.74 8.98
C ILE A 209 2.36 13.85 7.48
N PRO A 210 2.12 15.07 6.95
CA PRO A 210 2.01 15.28 5.52
C PRO A 210 3.36 15.03 4.86
N ILE A 211 3.47 13.92 4.13
CA ILE A 211 4.72 13.56 3.45
C ILE A 211 4.93 14.47 2.25
N GLY A 212 3.88 14.65 1.45
CA GLY A 212 3.92 15.38 0.20
C GLY A 212 2.63 15.19 -0.56
N TYR A 213 2.60 15.65 -1.79
CA TYR A 213 1.39 15.59 -2.60
C TYR A 213 1.68 15.35 -4.08
N TYR A 214 0.71 14.74 -4.75
CA TYR A 214 0.66 14.69 -6.20
C TYR A 214 -0.16 15.89 -6.73
N PRO A 215 0.40 16.68 -7.67
CA PRO A 215 -0.35 17.76 -8.29
C PRO A 215 -1.58 17.24 -9.05
N SER A 216 -2.72 17.94 -8.96
CA SER A 216 -3.94 17.56 -9.69
C SER A 216 -3.73 17.49 -11.20
N SER A 217 -2.82 18.31 -11.73
CA SER A 217 -2.47 18.37 -13.15
C SER A 217 -1.77 17.12 -13.68
N LEU A 218 -1.28 16.25 -12.77
CA LEU A 218 -0.71 14.96 -13.15
C LEU A 218 -1.78 14.03 -13.71
N PHE A 219 -3.01 14.15 -13.22
CA PHE A 219 -4.07 13.19 -13.45
C PHE A 219 -5.12 13.68 -14.43
N THR A 220 -5.75 12.75 -15.14
CA THR A 220 -6.91 13.00 -15.99
C THR A 220 -8.19 12.81 -15.19
N LYS A 221 -8.45 11.61 -14.68
CA LYS A 221 -9.65 11.25 -13.93
C LYS A 221 -9.56 11.62 -12.45
N LEU A 222 -8.43 11.34 -11.80
CA LEU A 222 -8.20 11.74 -10.40
C LEU A 222 -8.06 13.28 -10.24
N SER A 223 -8.00 14.04 -11.33
CA SER A 223 -8.16 15.51 -11.25
C SER A 223 -9.52 15.91 -10.66
N LYS A 224 -10.55 15.06 -10.81
CA LYS A 224 -11.89 15.26 -10.29
C LYS A 224 -12.06 14.57 -8.94
N LYS A 225 -12.07 13.23 -8.94
CA LYS A 225 -12.30 12.38 -7.76
C LYS A 225 -11.90 10.93 -8.05
N ALA A 226 -11.71 10.15 -6.99
CA ALA A 226 -11.60 8.71 -7.09
C ALA A 226 -12.99 8.10 -7.23
N THR A 227 -13.09 6.97 -7.95
CA THR A 227 -14.34 6.21 -8.07
C THR A 227 -14.27 4.81 -7.46
N ARG A 228 -13.09 4.48 -6.93
CA ARG A 228 -12.76 3.17 -6.39
C ARG A 228 -11.69 3.34 -5.32
N ILE A 229 -11.87 2.65 -4.21
CA ILE A 229 -10.88 2.51 -3.15
C ILE A 229 -10.70 1.03 -2.85
N ASP A 230 -9.45 0.59 -2.75
CA ASP A 230 -9.13 -0.75 -2.26
C ASP A 230 -8.19 -0.66 -1.05
N PHE A 231 -8.31 -1.63 -0.15
CA PHE A 231 -7.41 -1.81 0.99
C PHE A 231 -7.04 -3.28 1.10
N GLY A 232 -5.77 -3.59 1.32
CA GLY A 232 -5.35 -4.96 1.62
C GLY A 232 -3.95 -5.30 1.14
N GLY A 233 -3.71 -6.60 0.96
CA GLY A 233 -2.42 -7.14 0.59
C GLY A 233 -2.31 -7.53 -0.88
N GLU A 234 -1.09 -7.44 -1.40
CA GLU A 234 -0.69 -7.90 -2.73
C GLU A 234 0.66 -8.60 -2.64
N ILE A 235 0.84 -9.66 -3.42
CA ILE A 235 2.13 -10.32 -3.62
C ILE A 235 2.35 -10.54 -5.12
N PHE A 236 3.62 -10.68 -5.50
CA PHE A 236 3.99 -11.24 -6.80
C PHE A 236 4.50 -12.67 -6.62
N ASN A 237 3.96 -13.62 -7.36
CA ASN A 237 4.29 -15.02 -7.36
C ASN A 237 4.82 -15.43 -8.73
N THR A 238 6.11 -15.72 -8.79
CA THR A 238 6.82 -16.16 -10.01
C THR A 238 6.68 -17.65 -10.28
N ARG A 239 6.22 -18.42 -9.28
CA ARG A 239 6.30 -19.88 -9.27
C ARG A 239 7.70 -20.41 -9.64
N SER A 240 8.76 -19.78 -9.12
CA SER A 240 10.16 -20.03 -9.52
C SER A 240 10.62 -21.49 -9.47
N LYS A 241 9.96 -22.32 -8.64
CA LYS A 241 10.24 -23.76 -8.47
C LYS A 241 9.18 -24.67 -9.11
N GLY A 242 8.38 -24.15 -10.05
CA GLY A 242 7.25 -24.88 -10.65
C GLY A 242 6.05 -25.07 -9.70
N ARG A 243 6.10 -24.41 -8.53
CA ARG A 243 5.11 -24.41 -7.46
C ARG A 243 4.87 -22.98 -6.98
N HIS A 244 3.75 -22.72 -6.32
CA HIS A 244 3.53 -21.46 -5.61
C HIS A 244 4.74 -21.17 -4.68
N THR A 245 5.16 -19.91 -4.58
CA THR A 245 6.30 -19.56 -3.72
C THR A 245 5.92 -19.47 -2.25
N ILE A 246 6.91 -19.51 -1.34
CA ILE A 246 6.69 -19.28 0.10
C ILE A 246 6.58 -17.79 0.44
N THR A 247 6.34 -16.94 -0.56
CA THR A 247 6.19 -15.50 -0.34
C THR A 247 4.96 -15.26 0.50
N GLN A 248 5.15 -14.59 1.63
CA GLN A 248 4.11 -14.36 2.61
C GLN A 248 3.36 -13.07 2.30
N MET A 249 2.05 -13.05 2.54
CA MET A 249 1.26 -11.83 2.60
C MET A 249 1.05 -11.43 4.06
N GLY A 250 1.27 -10.16 4.39
CA GLY A 250 1.10 -9.66 5.75
C GLY A 250 2.02 -10.38 6.75
N SER A 251 1.43 -11.06 7.73
CA SER A 251 2.15 -11.81 8.76
C SER A 251 2.58 -13.21 8.31
N GLY A 252 2.12 -13.67 7.15
CA GLY A 252 2.29 -15.05 6.72
C GLY A 252 1.28 -16.04 7.31
N HIS A 253 0.30 -15.57 8.10
CA HIS A 253 -0.74 -16.40 8.70
C HIS A 253 -2.14 -16.04 8.17
N PHE A 254 -2.99 -17.05 8.04
CA PHE A 254 -4.38 -16.86 7.67
C PHE A 254 -5.19 -16.21 8.80
N PRO A 255 -6.24 -15.44 8.48
CA PRO A 255 -7.20 -14.97 9.47
C PRO A 255 -7.90 -16.12 10.25
N SER A 256 -7.98 -17.32 9.67
CA SER A 256 -8.54 -18.51 10.32
C SER A 256 -7.66 -19.07 11.44
N GLU A 257 -6.35 -18.78 11.43
CA GLU A 257 -5.42 -19.16 12.50
C GLU A 257 -5.56 -18.25 13.74
N GLY A 258 -6.18 -17.08 13.57
CA GLY A 258 -6.48 -16.13 14.63
C GLY A 258 -6.36 -14.67 14.17
N GLY A 259 -6.99 -13.76 14.93
CA GLY A 259 -6.97 -12.32 14.68
C GLY A 259 -5.72 -11.63 15.25
N PHE A 260 -5.94 -10.62 16.10
CA PHE A 260 -4.89 -9.78 16.69
C PHE A 260 -3.71 -10.58 17.24
N GLY A 261 -2.49 -10.23 16.81
CA GLY A 261 -1.26 -10.92 17.20
C GLY A 261 -0.86 -12.09 16.30
N ILE A 262 -1.75 -12.57 15.42
CA ILE A 262 -1.49 -13.73 14.55
C ILE A 262 -1.55 -13.32 13.07
N SER A 263 -2.70 -12.86 12.60
CA SER A 263 -2.88 -12.36 11.24
C SER A 263 -2.62 -10.87 11.15
N SER A 264 -2.24 -10.38 9.96
CA SER A 264 -2.17 -8.95 9.72
C SER A 264 -3.56 -8.33 9.71
N PHE A 265 -3.64 -7.05 10.05
CA PHE A 265 -4.91 -6.33 10.08
C PHE A 265 -4.84 -4.94 9.45
N PHE A 266 -6.02 -4.49 9.04
CA PHE A 266 -6.34 -3.09 8.80
C PHE A 266 -7.35 -2.65 9.86
N ASN A 267 -7.09 -1.52 10.52
CA ASN A 267 -7.98 -0.91 11.50
C ASN A 267 -8.37 0.49 11.07
N HIS A 268 -9.50 0.98 11.59
CA HIS A 268 -10.03 2.31 11.29
C HIS A 268 -10.03 2.62 9.79
N VAL A 269 -10.45 1.64 8.98
CA VAL A 269 -10.61 1.81 7.54
C VAL A 269 -11.69 2.87 7.31
N GLN A 270 -11.33 3.95 6.63
CA GLN A 270 -12.25 5.02 6.29
C GLN A 270 -12.06 5.47 4.84
N VAL A 271 -13.17 5.76 4.18
CA VAL A 271 -13.22 6.50 2.92
C VAL A 271 -13.57 7.96 3.21
N ILE A 272 -13.13 8.86 2.35
CA ILE A 272 -13.47 10.29 2.44
C ILE A 272 -14.47 10.60 1.34
N ASP A 273 -15.67 11.01 1.72
CA ASP A 273 -16.77 11.28 0.80
C ASP A 273 -16.63 12.64 0.10
N GLU A 274 -17.60 12.97 -0.77
CA GLU A 274 -17.63 14.24 -1.51
C GLU A 274 -17.84 15.47 -0.62
N ASN A 275 -18.34 15.30 0.60
CA ASN A 275 -18.48 16.35 1.61
C ASN A 275 -17.20 16.54 2.43
N ASN A 276 -16.11 15.84 2.06
CA ASN A 276 -14.83 15.83 2.74
C ASN A 276 -14.95 15.32 4.19
N GLU A 277 -15.82 14.33 4.41
CA GLU A 277 -15.99 13.64 5.69
C GLU A 277 -15.41 12.22 5.62
N ALA A 278 -14.60 11.86 6.62
CA ALA A 278 -14.14 10.50 6.78
C ALA A 278 -15.24 9.62 7.39
N LYS A 279 -15.58 8.52 6.70
CA LYS A 279 -16.65 7.57 7.07
C LYS A 279 -16.17 6.14 6.94
N ASP A 280 -16.75 5.26 7.73
CA ASP A 280 -16.53 3.82 7.56
C ASP A 280 -17.13 3.41 6.20
N PRO A 281 -16.48 2.51 5.44
CA PRO A 281 -16.94 2.13 4.12
C PRO A 281 -18.23 1.30 4.17
N GLU A 282 -19.11 1.53 3.20
CA GLU A 282 -20.35 0.78 2.98
C GLU A 282 -20.21 -0.09 1.71
N ASP A 283 -21.08 -1.10 1.56
CA ASP A 283 -21.13 -1.99 0.38
C ASP A 283 -19.77 -2.62 -0.01
N VAL A 284 -19.00 -2.99 1.01
CA VAL A 284 -17.66 -3.53 0.87
C VAL A 284 -17.67 -4.90 0.18
N LYS A 285 -16.79 -5.07 -0.81
CA LYS A 285 -16.63 -6.31 -1.58
C LYS A 285 -15.27 -6.94 -1.32
N PRO A 286 -15.18 -8.10 -0.63
CA PRO A 286 -13.94 -8.86 -0.53
C PRO A 286 -13.53 -9.42 -1.89
N ILE A 287 -12.24 -9.31 -2.22
CA ILE A 287 -11.63 -9.86 -3.43
C ILE A 287 -10.37 -10.62 -3.03
N ILE A 288 -10.39 -11.93 -3.24
CA ILE A 288 -9.29 -12.83 -2.92
C ILE A 288 -8.93 -13.61 -4.18
N SER A 289 -7.69 -13.48 -4.65
CA SER A 289 -7.23 -14.15 -5.88
C SER A 289 -7.12 -15.66 -5.69
N ASN A 290 -6.57 -16.10 -4.56
CA ASN A 290 -6.32 -17.51 -4.27
C ASN A 290 -6.50 -17.82 -2.77
N PRO A 291 -7.73 -18.14 -2.34
CA PRO A 291 -8.08 -18.34 -0.93
C PRO A 291 -7.27 -19.41 -0.20
N ASN A 292 -6.71 -20.38 -0.93
CA ASN A 292 -5.89 -21.42 -0.33
C ASN A 292 -4.47 -20.95 0.00
N CYS A 293 -4.01 -19.84 -0.58
CA CYS A 293 -2.67 -19.28 -0.38
C CYS A 293 -2.71 -18.05 0.53
N TYR A 294 -3.75 -17.22 0.36
CA TYR A 294 -3.99 -16.00 1.10
C TYR A 294 -5.48 -15.78 1.29
N ASP A 295 -5.89 -15.28 2.45
CA ASP A 295 -7.30 -15.07 2.77
C ASP A 295 -7.51 -13.74 3.51
N LEU A 296 -8.78 -13.31 3.57
CA LEU A 296 -9.23 -12.10 4.23
C LEU A 296 -10.54 -12.36 4.97
N LYS A 297 -10.63 -11.86 6.20
CA LYS A 297 -11.84 -11.93 7.03
C LYS A 297 -12.17 -10.57 7.62
N ILE A 298 -13.38 -10.07 7.34
CA ILE A 298 -13.90 -8.84 7.95
C ILE A 298 -14.12 -9.07 9.45
N ASP A 299 -13.70 -8.09 10.26
CA ASP A 299 -13.94 -8.08 11.70
C ASP A 299 -15.28 -7.40 11.99
N ASN A 300 -16.23 -8.20 12.48
CA ASN A 300 -17.60 -7.77 12.78
C ASN A 300 -17.74 -7.16 14.20
N GLU A 301 -16.70 -7.20 15.03
CA GLU A 301 -16.76 -6.63 16.38
C GLU A 301 -16.71 -5.10 16.34
N HIS A 302 -16.16 -4.52 15.27
CA HIS A 302 -16.05 -3.08 15.02
C HIS A 302 -15.40 -2.27 16.17
N ALA A 303 -14.69 -2.93 17.09
CA ALA A 303 -14.07 -2.30 18.26
C ALA A 303 -13.02 -1.24 17.86
N ASN A 304 -12.41 -1.40 16.68
CA ASN A 304 -11.41 -0.49 16.10
C ASN A 304 -11.93 0.23 14.84
N GLY A 305 -13.25 0.49 14.77
CA GLY A 305 -13.92 0.92 13.54
C GLY A 305 -14.01 -0.21 12.50
N TYR A 306 -14.32 0.12 11.25
CA TYR A 306 -14.25 -0.87 10.18
C TYR A 306 -12.85 -1.45 10.09
N SER A 307 -12.75 -2.77 10.20
CA SER A 307 -11.50 -3.50 10.32
C SER A 307 -11.62 -4.88 9.68
N PHE A 308 -10.49 -5.43 9.28
CA PHE A 308 -10.40 -6.79 8.73
C PHE A 308 -9.01 -7.36 8.96
N TYR A 309 -8.94 -8.68 9.01
CA TYR A 309 -7.72 -9.45 9.05
C TYR A 309 -7.41 -10.04 7.68
N TYR A 310 -6.14 -10.15 7.33
CA TYR A 310 -5.69 -10.73 6.07
C TYR A 310 -4.30 -11.36 6.21
N GLY A 311 -3.95 -12.24 5.28
CA GLY A 311 -2.61 -12.80 5.20
C GLY A 311 -2.62 -14.22 4.67
N GLY A 312 -1.43 -14.81 4.65
CA GLY A 312 -1.24 -16.22 4.31
C GLY A 312 0.20 -16.54 3.97
N PRO A 313 0.60 -17.82 4.06
CA PRO A 313 1.99 -18.25 3.92
C PRO A 313 2.44 -18.34 2.46
N GLY A 314 1.52 -18.21 1.49
CA GLY A 314 1.76 -18.63 0.13
C GLY A 314 1.72 -20.16 0.05
N TYR A 315 2.86 -20.80 -0.23
CA TYR A 315 2.96 -22.25 -0.41
C TYR A 315 2.60 -23.04 0.86
N ASN A 316 1.64 -23.95 0.75
CA ASN A 316 1.20 -24.87 1.81
C ASN A 316 0.51 -26.12 1.20
N GLU A 317 0.00 -27.04 2.03
CA GLU A 317 -0.63 -28.29 1.54
C GLU A 317 -1.78 -28.05 0.56
N ASN A 318 -2.56 -26.99 0.76
CA ASN A 318 -3.70 -26.59 -0.07
C ASN A 318 -3.34 -25.59 -1.18
N CYS A 319 -2.10 -25.08 -1.18
CA CYS A 319 -1.59 -24.10 -2.14
C CYS A 319 -0.23 -24.55 -2.69
N GLN A 320 -0.27 -25.24 -3.83
CA GLN A 320 0.91 -25.80 -4.49
C GLN A 320 1.36 -25.05 -5.74
#